data_AF-A0A6A4MIA1-F1
#
_entry.id   AF-A0A6A4MIA1-F1
#
_cell.length_a   1.000
_cell.length_b   1.000
_cell.length_c   1.000
_cell.angle_alpha   90.00
_cell.angle_beta   90.00
_cell.angle_gamma   90.00
#
_symmetry.space_group_name_H-M   'P 1'
#
loop_
_entity.id
_entity.type
_entity.pdbx_description
1 polymer ?
#
loop_
_entity_poly.entity_id
_entity_poly.type
_entity_poly.pdbx_seq_one_letter_code
_entity_poly.pdbx_strand_id
1 'polypeptide(L)'
;MGWWCYGFHPKKLFVFGDSYADTGNLPKSFPDWQVPYGITFPGKPDGHFSDGRVLTSFLVHPSLSQNMYSYVFCALLQFSDGNGADITISVPDPPCTQTAVKFESPILKPCCFGTSIGYRCGSLNAKGEKMYTLCKNPKATFFWDTVHPTQAGWRAVFIYLKSKFEKA
;
A
#
# COMPACT_ATOMS: atom_id res chain seq x y z
N MET A 1 17.50 -33.83 -16.30
CA MET A 1 18.12 -33.29 -15.06
C MET A 1 17.67 -31.85 -14.86
N GLY A 2 16.62 -31.62 -14.05
CA GLY A 2 16.17 -30.27 -13.70
C GLY A 2 16.63 -29.94 -12.28
N TRP A 3 17.47 -28.92 -12.15
CA TRP A 3 17.85 -28.38 -10.85
C TRP A 3 16.68 -27.57 -10.31
N TRP A 4 15.85 -28.19 -9.47
CA TRP A 4 14.96 -27.45 -8.58
C TRP A 4 15.82 -26.78 -7.52
N CYS A 5 15.76 -25.46 -7.39
CA CYS A 5 16.35 -24.73 -6.27
C CYS A 5 15.57 -25.02 -4.98
N TYR A 6 15.76 -26.21 -4.41
CA TYR A 6 15.36 -26.49 -3.02
C TYR A 6 16.35 -25.79 -2.08
N GLY A 7 15.87 -24.85 -1.26
CA GLY A 7 16.58 -24.41 -0.05
C GLY A 7 17.05 -22.95 0.02
N PHE A 8 16.69 -22.07 -0.93
CA PHE A 8 16.98 -20.64 -0.74
C PHE A 8 15.95 -20.06 0.25
N HIS A 9 16.36 -19.65 1.44
CA HIS A 9 15.51 -18.95 2.42
C HIS A 9 16.15 -17.61 2.74
N PRO A 10 15.88 -16.55 1.94
CA PRO A 10 16.44 -15.23 2.21
C PRO A 10 15.99 -14.77 3.60
N LYS A 11 16.96 -14.56 4.49
CA LYS A 11 16.71 -14.09 5.88
C LYS A 11 16.53 -12.57 5.94
N LYS A 12 16.83 -11.87 4.85
CA LYS A 12 16.83 -10.41 4.75
C LYS A 12 16.21 -9.99 3.43
N LEU A 13 15.41 -8.94 3.48
CA LEU A 13 14.86 -8.26 2.32
C LEU A 13 15.37 -6.82 2.36
N PHE A 14 16.01 -6.40 1.27
CA PHE A 14 16.39 -5.01 1.06
C PHE A 14 15.40 -4.43 0.05
N VAL A 15 14.73 -3.35 0.44
CA VAL A 15 13.75 -2.68 -0.41
C VAL A 15 14.27 -1.28 -0.73
N PHE A 16 14.32 -0.97 -2.01
CA PHE A 16 14.59 0.36 -2.54
C PHE A 16 13.32 0.85 -3.22
N GLY A 17 13.08 2.16 -3.15
CA GLY A 17 11.89 2.75 -3.76
C GLY A 17 11.65 4.15 -3.25
N ASP A 18 10.39 4.57 -3.36
CA ASP A 18 9.88 5.87 -2.99
C ASP A 18 8.92 5.76 -1.79
N SER A 19 7.97 6.69 -1.68
CA SER A 19 6.95 6.72 -0.63
C SER A 19 6.07 5.47 -0.58
N TYR A 20 5.93 4.69 -1.66
CA TYR A 20 5.17 3.44 -1.65
C TYR A 20 5.89 2.29 -0.92
N ALA A 21 7.22 2.37 -0.82
CA ALA A 21 8.05 1.40 -0.14
C ALA A 21 8.58 1.90 1.21
N ASP A 22 8.49 3.20 1.47
CA ASP A 22 9.04 3.82 2.67
C ASP A 22 8.35 3.34 3.95
N THR A 23 9.17 3.15 4.99
CA THR A 23 8.78 2.68 6.33
C THR A 23 9.39 3.58 7.42
N GLY A 24 9.53 4.87 7.11
CA GLY A 24 10.04 5.89 8.01
C GLY A 24 11.50 6.29 7.80
N ASN A 25 12.00 6.28 6.56
CA ASN A 25 13.32 6.83 6.25
C ASN A 25 13.33 8.36 6.19
N LEU A 26 12.17 9.00 5.98
CA LEU A 26 12.07 10.47 5.95
C LEU A 26 12.10 11.09 7.36
N PRO A 27 12.55 12.36 7.48
CA PRO A 27 12.55 13.08 8.74
C PRO A 27 11.16 13.21 9.37
N LYS A 28 11.08 13.21 10.71
CA LYS A 28 9.82 13.31 11.46
C LYS A 28 9.00 14.59 11.24
N SER A 29 9.57 15.58 10.56
CA SER A 29 8.85 16.80 10.15
C SER A 29 7.91 16.57 8.95
N PHE A 30 8.06 15.45 8.23
CA PHE A 30 7.26 15.13 7.06
C PHE A 30 5.86 14.62 7.42
N PRO A 31 4.90 14.70 6.48
CA PRO A 31 3.50 14.37 6.76
C PRO A 31 3.25 12.93 7.20
N ASP A 32 4.02 11.96 6.74
CA ASP A 32 3.96 10.52 7.10
C ASP A 32 4.21 10.26 8.60
N TRP A 33 4.84 11.22 9.29
CA TRP A 33 5.02 11.22 10.74
C TRP A 33 3.94 12.01 11.49
N GLN A 34 2.93 12.51 10.80
CA GLN A 34 1.83 13.31 11.35
C GLN A 34 0.51 12.55 11.27
N VAL A 35 -0.40 12.83 12.20
CA VAL A 35 -1.79 12.32 12.12
C VAL A 35 -2.46 12.94 10.89
N PRO A 36 -3.07 12.15 9.97
CA PRO A 36 -3.71 10.87 10.25
C PRO A 36 -2.97 9.63 9.72
N TYR A 37 -1.70 9.73 9.35
CA TYR A 37 -0.96 8.55 8.87
C TYR A 37 -0.81 7.51 10.00
N GLY A 38 -0.91 6.23 9.65
CA GLY A 38 -0.83 5.10 10.58
C GLY A 38 -2.05 4.88 11.49
N ILE A 39 -3.20 5.54 11.27
CA ILE A 39 -4.39 5.41 12.13
C ILE A 39 -5.02 4.00 12.16
N THR A 40 -4.88 3.21 11.10
CA THR A 40 -5.39 1.84 11.01
C THR A 40 -4.41 0.85 11.62
N PHE A 41 -3.12 1.04 11.38
CA PHE A 41 -2.03 0.31 12.02
C PHE A 41 -0.77 1.17 11.94
N PRO A 42 0.02 1.32 13.00
CA PRO A 42 -0.12 0.75 14.34
C PRO A 42 -1.10 1.53 15.24
N GLY A 43 -1.90 2.45 14.70
CA GLY A 43 -2.77 3.37 15.46
C GLY A 43 -2.11 4.71 15.77
N LYS A 44 -0.93 4.96 15.21
CA LYS A 44 -0.14 6.20 15.34
C LYS A 44 0.78 6.33 14.12
N PRO A 45 1.28 7.54 13.82
CA PRO A 45 2.24 7.73 12.74
C PRO A 45 3.52 6.92 13.00
N ASP A 46 3.96 6.20 11.97
CA ASP A 46 5.14 5.35 11.99
C ASP A 46 6.00 5.50 10.72
N GLY A 47 5.77 6.56 9.94
CA GLY A 47 6.57 6.89 8.76
C GLY A 47 6.14 6.21 7.46
N HIS A 48 4.96 5.58 7.45
CA HIS A 48 4.35 5.07 6.23
C HIS A 48 3.47 6.13 5.56
N PHE A 49 3.55 6.22 4.24
CA PHE A 49 2.60 7.01 3.43
C PHE A 49 1.26 6.28 3.23
N SER A 50 0.63 5.83 4.31
CA SER A 50 -0.68 5.18 4.28
C SER A 50 -1.39 5.36 5.64
N ASP A 51 -2.65 4.93 5.74
CA ASP A 51 -3.31 4.77 7.05
C ASP A 51 -2.78 3.57 7.83
N GLY A 52 -1.96 2.73 7.21
CA GLY A 52 -1.16 1.74 7.92
C GLY A 52 -0.10 1.07 7.06
N ARG A 53 -0.09 -0.26 7.02
CA ARG A 53 0.94 -1.01 6.30
C ARG A 53 0.94 -0.72 4.80
N VAL A 54 2.12 -0.50 4.25
CA VAL A 54 2.38 -0.49 2.79
C VAL A 54 2.64 -1.89 2.24
N LEU A 55 2.72 -2.06 0.92
CA LEU A 55 2.82 -3.38 0.26
C LEU A 55 3.97 -4.25 0.81
N THR A 56 5.13 -3.65 1.01
CA THR A 56 6.36 -4.33 1.47
C THR A 56 6.16 -4.99 2.83
N SER A 57 5.36 -4.39 3.71
CA SER A 57 5.01 -4.95 5.02
C SER A 57 4.23 -6.27 4.94
N PHE A 58 3.52 -6.53 3.84
CA PHE A 58 2.81 -7.80 3.65
C PHE A 58 3.73 -8.92 3.15
N LEU A 59 4.89 -8.58 2.55
CA LEU A 59 5.86 -9.53 2.00
C LEU A 59 6.73 -10.20 3.05
N VAL A 60 6.90 -9.56 4.20
CA VAL A 60 7.72 -10.09 5.31
C VAL A 60 6.93 -11.12 6.16
N HIS A 61 5.73 -11.51 5.73
CA HIS A 61 4.93 -12.51 6.42
C HIS A 61 5.51 -13.94 6.21
N PRO A 62 5.68 -14.76 7.27
CA PRO A 62 6.36 -16.06 7.20
C PRO A 62 5.76 -17.12 6.25
N SER A 63 4.61 -16.86 5.63
CA SER A 63 3.83 -17.83 4.84
C SER A 63 3.87 -17.57 3.33
N LEU A 64 4.92 -16.92 2.82
CA LEU A 64 5.06 -16.59 1.41
C LEU A 64 6.11 -17.46 0.71
N SER A 65 5.76 -17.94 -0.49
CA SER A 65 6.66 -18.73 -1.33
C SER A 65 7.76 -17.85 -1.92
N GLN A 66 8.93 -18.45 -2.13
CA GLN A 66 10.12 -17.83 -2.72
C GLN A 66 9.83 -17.07 -4.03
N ASN A 67 8.98 -17.66 -4.87
CA ASN A 67 8.62 -17.10 -6.17
C ASN A 67 7.94 -15.74 -6.02
N MET A 68 7.16 -15.54 -4.96
CA MET A 68 6.44 -14.29 -4.72
C MET A 68 7.37 -13.10 -4.46
N TYR A 69 8.56 -13.33 -3.86
CA TYR A 69 9.51 -12.25 -3.56
C TYR A 69 10.10 -11.61 -4.83
N SER A 70 10.50 -12.42 -5.81
CA SER A 70 11.09 -11.94 -7.06
C SER A 70 10.11 -11.15 -7.92
N TYR A 71 8.82 -11.55 -7.94
CA TYR A 71 7.83 -10.87 -8.77
C TYR A 71 7.27 -9.60 -8.13
N VAL A 72 7.15 -9.54 -6.81
CA VAL A 72 6.73 -8.29 -6.15
C VAL A 72 7.82 -7.22 -6.28
N PHE A 73 9.10 -7.60 -6.30
CA PHE A 73 10.18 -6.69 -6.68
C PHE A 73 9.94 -6.07 -8.07
N CYS A 74 9.47 -6.87 -9.03
CA CYS A 74 9.12 -6.40 -10.38
C CYS A 74 7.88 -5.49 -10.39
N ALA A 75 6.82 -5.84 -9.65
CA ALA A 75 5.61 -5.03 -9.56
C ALA A 75 5.84 -3.67 -8.85
N LEU A 76 6.71 -3.63 -7.84
CA LEU A 76 7.12 -2.38 -7.17
C LEU A 76 7.89 -1.46 -8.12
N LEU A 77 8.74 -2.00 -9.00
CA LEU A 77 9.41 -1.22 -10.05
C LEU A 77 8.40 -0.59 -11.02
N GLN A 78 7.32 -1.30 -11.39
CA GLN A 78 6.31 -0.80 -12.32
C GLN A 78 5.52 0.40 -11.78
N PHE A 79 5.31 0.54 -10.45
CA PHE A 79 4.69 1.73 -9.86
C PHE A 79 5.59 2.96 -9.88
N SER A 80 6.90 2.79 -10.04
CA SER A 80 7.89 3.87 -10.10
C SER A 80 7.95 4.54 -11.48
N ASP A 81 7.38 3.93 -12.52
CA ASP A 81 7.47 4.42 -13.91
C ASP A 81 6.40 5.49 -14.25
N GLY A 82 6.37 6.56 -13.44
CA GLY A 82 6.08 7.94 -13.87
C GLY A 82 4.73 8.32 -14.50
N ASN A 83 3.80 7.40 -14.77
CA ASN A 83 2.51 7.72 -15.38
C ASN A 83 1.37 7.26 -14.48
N GLY A 84 0.57 8.24 -14.01
CA GLY A 84 -0.50 8.08 -13.03
C GLY A 84 -1.37 6.83 -13.22
N ALA A 85 -1.78 6.27 -12.08
CA ALA A 85 -2.53 5.03 -11.96
C ALA A 85 -3.73 4.94 -12.91
N ASP A 86 -3.57 4.15 -13.98
CA ASP A 86 -4.68 3.46 -14.62
C ASP A 86 -4.55 1.96 -14.29
N ILE A 87 -5.20 1.54 -13.19
CA ILE A 87 -5.34 0.13 -12.85
C ILE A 87 -6.58 -0.37 -13.59
N THR A 88 -6.41 -0.77 -14.85
CA THR A 88 -7.44 -1.56 -15.55
C THR A 88 -7.27 -3.03 -15.16
N ILE A 89 -8.11 -3.50 -14.23
CA ILE A 89 -8.22 -4.93 -13.89
C ILE A 89 -9.23 -5.56 -14.83
N SER A 90 -8.76 -6.14 -15.93
CA SER A 90 -9.56 -7.04 -16.77
C SER A 90 -9.31 -8.49 -16.37
N VAL A 91 -10.38 -9.19 -15.97
CA VAL A 91 -10.34 -10.62 -15.59
C VAL A 91 -11.38 -11.38 -16.42
N PRO A 92 -11.00 -12.46 -17.11
CA PRO A 92 -11.91 -13.55 -17.44
C PRO A 92 -11.99 -14.54 -16.26
N ASP A 93 -13.22 -14.81 -15.81
CA ASP A 93 -13.61 -15.85 -14.83
C ASP A 93 -13.52 -17.29 -15.43
N PRO A 94 -13.68 -18.42 -14.68
CA PRO A 94 -13.48 -18.77 -13.25
C PRO A 94 -12.73 -20.15 -13.06
N PRO A 95 -12.66 -20.82 -11.87
CA PRO A 95 -13.01 -20.42 -10.49
C PRO A 95 -11.86 -20.56 -9.47
N CYS A 96 -11.76 -19.62 -8.51
CA CYS A 96 -11.23 -19.85 -7.16
C CYS A 96 -11.92 -18.90 -6.19
N THR A 97 -12.48 -19.44 -5.11
CA THR A 97 -13.07 -18.71 -3.99
C THR A 97 -11.98 -17.95 -3.21
N GLN A 98 -11.84 -16.65 -3.48
CA GLN A 98 -11.05 -15.74 -2.66
C GLN A 98 -11.98 -14.64 -2.15
N THR A 99 -11.86 -14.30 -0.87
CA THR A 99 -12.65 -13.26 -0.22
C THR A 99 -12.41 -11.93 -0.96
N ALA A 100 -13.33 -11.57 -1.85
CA ALA A 100 -13.25 -10.31 -2.58
C ALA A 100 -13.20 -9.17 -1.57
N VAL A 101 -12.12 -8.39 -1.57
CA VAL A 101 -12.05 -7.15 -0.80
C VAL A 101 -12.99 -6.17 -1.50
N LYS A 102 -14.17 -5.96 -0.91
CA LYS A 102 -15.19 -5.07 -1.47
C LYS A 102 -14.93 -3.64 -0.98
N PHE A 103 -14.55 -2.75 -1.89
CA PHE A 103 -14.47 -1.32 -1.62
C PHE A 103 -15.83 -0.65 -1.88
N GLU A 104 -16.14 0.37 -1.09
CA GLU A 104 -17.34 1.18 -1.30
C GLU A 104 -17.12 2.16 -2.44
N SER A 105 -18.16 2.37 -3.26
CA SER A 105 -18.12 3.36 -4.35
C SER A 105 -18.24 4.78 -3.79
N PRO A 106 -17.49 5.77 -4.33
CA PRO A 106 -16.56 5.67 -5.45
C PRO A 106 -15.15 5.22 -5.02
N ILE A 107 -14.64 4.17 -5.68
CA ILE A 107 -13.33 3.52 -5.39
C ILE A 107 -12.15 4.51 -5.52
N LEU A 108 -12.28 5.48 -6.43
CA LEU A 108 -11.23 6.47 -6.74
C LEU A 108 -11.19 7.65 -5.75
N LYS A 109 -12.14 7.74 -4.81
CA LYS A 109 -12.13 8.85 -3.85
C LYS A 109 -11.12 8.55 -2.72
N PRO A 110 -10.15 9.45 -2.48
CA PRO A 110 -9.22 9.28 -1.36
C PRO A 110 -9.95 9.46 -0.03
N CYS A 111 -9.53 8.71 0.99
CA CYS A 111 -10.06 8.86 2.33
C CYS A 111 -9.67 10.20 2.96
N CYS A 112 -8.45 10.65 2.69
CA CYS A 112 -7.87 11.85 3.25
C CYS A 112 -7.52 12.85 2.14
N PHE A 113 -7.92 14.10 2.31
CA PHE A 113 -7.70 15.17 1.33
C PHE A 113 -7.57 16.53 2.03
N GLY A 114 -6.67 17.39 1.54
CA GLY A 114 -6.46 18.73 2.09
C GLY A 114 -7.70 19.62 1.97
N THR A 115 -7.96 20.50 2.94
CA THR A 115 -9.14 21.38 2.92
C THR A 115 -9.03 22.51 1.90
N SER A 116 -7.81 22.82 1.43
CA SER A 116 -7.55 23.85 0.41
C SER A 116 -6.28 23.53 -0.36
N ILE A 117 -6.07 24.22 -1.49
CA ILE A 117 -4.87 24.06 -2.32
C ILE A 117 -3.61 24.30 -1.46
N GLY A 118 -2.64 23.39 -1.57
CA GLY A 118 -1.39 23.44 -0.82
C GLY A 118 -1.40 22.64 0.48
N TYR A 119 -2.58 22.31 1.04
CA TYR A 119 -2.67 21.43 2.19
C TYR A 119 -2.78 19.96 1.76
N ARG A 120 -2.16 19.10 2.56
CA ARG A 120 -2.17 17.64 2.40
C ARG A 120 -2.65 16.99 3.69
N CYS A 121 -2.86 15.69 3.64
CA CYS A 121 -2.98 14.87 4.84
C CYS A 121 -1.81 15.14 5.78
N GLY A 122 -2.07 15.26 7.08
CA GLY A 122 -1.05 15.62 8.06
C GLY A 122 -0.72 17.11 8.16
N SER A 123 -1.26 17.96 7.27
CA SER A 123 -1.04 19.41 7.35
C SER A 123 -1.82 20.03 8.52
N LEU A 124 -1.12 20.92 9.24
CA LEU A 124 -1.68 21.75 10.30
C LEU A 124 -1.54 23.23 9.92
N ASN A 125 -2.45 24.08 10.38
CA ASN A 125 -2.26 25.52 10.29
C ASN A 125 -1.38 26.05 11.43
N ALA A 126 -1.13 27.36 11.44
CA ALA A 126 -0.32 28.02 12.48
C ALA A 126 -0.88 27.87 13.91
N LYS A 127 -2.17 27.52 14.06
CA LYS A 127 -2.83 27.27 15.35
C LYS A 127 -2.83 25.80 15.75
N GLY A 128 -2.24 24.91 14.93
CA GLY A 128 -2.27 23.46 15.14
C GLY A 128 -3.58 22.79 14.74
N GLU A 129 -4.47 23.48 14.03
CA GLU A 129 -5.74 22.90 13.56
C GLU A 129 -5.51 22.09 12.28
N LYS A 130 -6.27 20.99 12.13
CA LYS A 130 -6.16 20.08 11.00
C LYS A 130 -6.66 20.75 9.71
N MET A 131 -5.80 20.77 8.68
CA MET A 131 -6.11 21.33 7.36
C MET A 131 -6.38 20.24 6.32
N TYR A 132 -7.02 19.15 6.77
CA TYR A 132 -7.42 18.03 5.94
C TYR A 132 -8.76 17.45 6.41
N THR A 133 -9.45 16.82 5.48
CA THR A 133 -10.66 16.03 5.72
C THR A 133 -10.30 14.55 5.79
N LEU A 134 -11.09 13.78 6.53
CA LEU A 134 -10.91 12.33 6.66
C LEU A 134 -12.26 11.62 6.46
N CYS A 135 -12.26 10.52 5.73
CA CYS A 135 -13.43 9.68 5.54
C CYS A 135 -13.79 8.93 6.83
N LYS A 136 -15.06 8.48 6.92
CA LYS A 136 -15.55 7.77 8.12
C LYS A 136 -14.92 6.38 8.28
N ASN A 137 -14.63 5.70 7.17
CA ASN A 137 -14.15 4.33 7.18
C ASN A 137 -12.99 4.12 6.18
N PRO A 138 -11.73 4.33 6.61
CA PRO A 138 -10.56 4.12 5.75
C PRO A 138 -10.44 2.69 5.20
N LYS A 139 -10.98 1.69 5.92
CA LYS A 139 -10.93 0.28 5.50
C LYS A 139 -11.83 -0.04 4.31
N ALA A 140 -12.81 0.82 4.02
CA ALA A 140 -13.73 0.66 2.88
C ALA A 140 -13.26 1.42 1.62
N THR A 141 -12.17 2.17 1.70
CA THR A 141 -11.61 2.97 0.60
C THR A 141 -10.29 2.39 0.09
N PHE A 142 -10.06 2.43 -1.22
CA PHE A 142 -8.80 1.96 -1.80
C PHE A 142 -7.67 2.96 -1.60
N PHE A 143 -7.93 4.24 -1.86
CA PHE A 143 -6.94 5.31 -1.76
C PHE A 143 -6.97 6.00 -0.40
N TRP A 144 -5.80 6.16 0.19
CA TRP A 144 -5.59 6.92 1.42
C TRP A 144 -5.57 8.40 1.14
N ASP A 145 -4.67 8.85 0.28
CA ASP A 145 -4.62 10.22 -0.24
C ASP A 145 -4.66 10.20 -1.78
N THR A 146 -4.38 11.32 -2.44
CA THR A 146 -4.45 11.41 -3.91
C THR A 146 -3.41 10.56 -4.64
N VAL A 147 -2.46 9.96 -3.93
CA VAL A 147 -1.34 9.20 -4.49
C VAL A 147 -1.29 7.81 -3.88
N HIS A 148 -1.45 7.69 -2.56
CA HIS A 148 -1.14 6.47 -1.84
C HIS A 148 -2.37 5.61 -1.54
N PRO A 149 -2.28 4.27 -1.65
CA PRO A 149 -3.32 3.36 -1.18
C PRO A 149 -3.46 3.32 0.35
N THR A 150 -4.65 2.95 0.82
CA THR A 150 -4.86 2.53 2.21
C THR A 150 -4.22 1.17 2.47
N GLN A 151 -4.09 0.78 3.73
CA GLN A 151 -3.73 -0.59 4.11
C GLN A 151 -4.67 -1.62 3.48
N ALA A 152 -5.96 -1.30 3.36
CA ALA A 152 -6.93 -2.16 2.70
C ALA A 152 -6.66 -2.27 1.18
N GLY A 153 -6.34 -1.14 0.53
CA GLY A 153 -5.88 -1.09 -0.85
C GLY A 153 -4.63 -1.95 -1.07
N TRP A 154 -3.60 -1.77 -0.25
CA TRP A 154 -2.38 -2.56 -0.31
C TRP A 154 -2.60 -4.05 -0.08
N ARG A 155 -3.49 -4.40 0.85
CA ARG A 155 -3.89 -5.80 1.06
C ARG A 155 -4.58 -6.39 -0.17
N ALA A 156 -5.43 -5.63 -0.85
CA ALA A 156 -6.10 -6.08 -2.07
C ALA A 156 -5.08 -6.32 -3.20
N VAL A 157 -4.14 -5.40 -3.41
CA VAL A 157 -3.02 -5.56 -4.36
C VAL A 157 -2.20 -6.81 -4.03
N PHE A 158 -1.84 -6.99 -2.77
CA PHE A 158 -1.08 -8.14 -2.30
C PHE A 158 -1.81 -9.47 -2.58
N ILE A 159 -3.10 -9.56 -2.24
CA ILE A 159 -3.91 -10.77 -2.49
C ILE A 159 -3.98 -11.08 -3.99
N TYR A 160 -4.20 -10.05 -4.81
CA TYR A 160 -4.22 -10.20 -6.26
C TYR A 160 -2.89 -10.75 -6.80
N LEU A 161 -1.76 -10.13 -6.43
CA LEU A 161 -0.43 -10.58 -6.84
C LEU A 161 -0.17 -12.01 -6.37
N LYS A 162 -0.42 -12.31 -5.11
CA LYS A 162 -0.28 -13.65 -4.53
C LYS A 162 -1.07 -14.70 -5.33
N SER A 163 -2.33 -14.40 -5.70
CA SER A 163 -3.19 -15.30 -6.46
C SER A 163 -2.65 -15.65 -7.87
N LYS A 164 -1.88 -14.75 -8.48
CA LYS A 164 -1.27 -14.96 -9.79
C LYS A 164 -0.02 -15.84 -9.72
N PHE A 165 0.73 -15.74 -8.62
CA PHE A 165 2.00 -16.46 -8.45
C PHE A 165 1.86 -17.82 -7.77
N GLU A 166 0.80 -18.06 -6.99
CA GLU A 166 0.51 -19.41 -6.44
C GLU A 166 -0.10 -20.37 -7.47
N LYS A 167 -0.52 -19.86 -8.63
CA LYS A 167 -1.10 -20.65 -9.74
C LYS A 167 -0.12 -20.90 -10.89
N ALA A 168 1.13 -20.45 -10.76
CA ALA A 168 2.18 -20.55 -11.78
C ALA A 168 3.18 -21.66 -11.44
#